data_AF-A0A067MTZ2-F1
#
_entry.id   AF-A0A067MTZ2-F1
#
_cell.length_a   1.000
_cell.length_b   1.000
_cell.length_c   1.000
_cell.angle_alpha   90.00
_cell.angle_beta   90.00
_cell.angle_gamma   90.00
#
_symmetry.space_group_name_H-M   'P 1'
#
loop_
_entity.id
_entity.type
_entity.pdbx_description
1 polymer ?
#
loop_
_entity_poly.entity_id
_entity_poly.type
_entity_poly.pdbx_seq_one_letter_code
_entity_poly.pdbx_strand_id
1 'polypeptide(L)'
;MFKIKNTSDGQRFTQWTGNDSKALMKVLLPALVGLVPPKIIHCVRSFLNLCYLLHQYLHDNNNLDKIDATLAEYYHHHEFFRQAGVCPNGFRQPRQHALGHYQRLITLFGSPNGLCSSITESRHITAVKEPYRRLNRWNAVSQIAITNQ
;
A
#
# COMPACT_ATOMS: atom_id res chain seq x y z
N MET A 1 10.17 -22.52 -3.41
CA MET A 1 9.87 -21.25 -4.13
C MET A 1 8.39 -20.97 -4.00
N PHE A 2 7.99 -19.98 -3.19
CA PHE A 2 6.58 -19.64 -2.98
C PHE A 2 6.03 -18.93 -4.23
N LYS A 3 5.11 -19.59 -4.95
CA LYS A 3 4.44 -19.01 -6.11
C LYS A 3 3.17 -18.30 -5.62
N ILE A 4 3.16 -16.97 -5.68
CA ILE A 4 1.97 -16.17 -5.37
C ILE A 4 0.94 -16.42 -6.48
N LYS A 5 -0.23 -16.96 -6.15
CA LYS A 5 -1.32 -17.15 -7.12
C LYS A 5 -1.73 -15.77 -7.67
N ASN A 6 -1.71 -15.61 -8.99
CA ASN A 6 -1.99 -14.42 -9.82
C ASN A 6 -0.79 -13.59 -10.33
N THR A 7 0.45 -14.02 -10.17
CA THR A 7 1.60 -13.35 -10.82
C THR A 7 2.17 -14.22 -11.94
N SER A 8 2.10 -13.75 -13.19
CA SER A 8 2.67 -14.43 -14.36
C SER A 8 4.20 -14.48 -14.32
N ASP A 9 4.85 -13.50 -13.69
CA ASP A 9 6.31 -13.42 -13.55
C ASP A 9 6.72 -13.34 -12.08
N GLY A 10 7.23 -14.44 -11.53
CA GLY A 10 7.61 -14.54 -10.11
C GLY A 10 8.94 -13.88 -9.74
N GLN A 11 9.65 -13.22 -10.67
CA GLN A 11 11.02 -12.74 -10.41
C GLN A 11 11.39 -11.38 -11.04
N ARG A 12 10.59 -10.79 -11.95
CA ARG A 12 10.92 -9.51 -12.61
C ARG A 12 9.68 -8.63 -12.83
N PHE A 13 9.26 -7.94 -11.78
CA PHE A 13 8.24 -6.90 -11.92
C PHE A 13 8.89 -5.64 -12.48
N THR A 14 8.59 -5.30 -13.73
CA THR A 14 8.86 -3.95 -14.26
C THR A 14 7.91 -2.92 -13.62
N GLN A 15 6.74 -3.36 -13.16
CA GLN A 15 5.77 -2.56 -12.42
C GLN A 15 4.99 -3.44 -11.44
N TRP A 16 4.78 -2.95 -10.22
CA TRP A 16 3.92 -3.60 -9.23
C TRP A 16 2.50 -3.03 -9.31
N THR A 17 1.49 -3.90 -9.35
CA THR A 17 0.09 -3.49 -9.21
C THR A 17 -0.36 -3.52 -7.75
N GLY A 18 -1.48 -2.85 -7.44
CA GLY A 18 -2.09 -2.93 -6.12
C GLY A 18 -2.49 -4.36 -5.72
N ASN A 19 -2.82 -5.22 -6.69
CA ASN A 19 -3.13 -6.63 -6.43
C ASN A 19 -1.87 -7.40 -6.03
N ASP A 20 -0.74 -7.15 -6.70
CA ASP A 20 0.54 -7.79 -6.36
C ASP A 20 0.99 -7.42 -4.95
N SER A 21 0.88 -6.14 -4.58
CA SER A 21 1.19 -5.69 -3.22
C SER A 21 0.30 -6.37 -2.17
N LYS A 22 -1.02 -6.45 -2.41
CA LYS A 22 -1.95 -7.15 -1.50
C LYS A 22 -1.65 -8.65 -1.38
N ALA A 23 -1.27 -9.29 -2.48
CA ALA A 23 -0.91 -10.71 -2.46
C ALA A 23 0.39 -10.94 -1.70
N LEU A 24 1.39 -10.07 -1.90
CA LEU A 24 2.65 -10.08 -1.16
C LEU A 24 2.43 -9.94 0.35
N MET A 25 1.58 -8.99 0.77
CA MET A 25 1.26 -8.76 2.19
C MET A 25 0.76 -10.03 2.92
N LYS A 26 0.12 -10.97 2.20
CA LYS A 26 -0.40 -12.22 2.77
C LYS A 26 0.66 -13.28 3.01
N VAL A 27 1.71 -13.30 2.20
CA VAL A 27 2.75 -14.35 2.22
C VAL A 27 4.08 -13.88 2.82
N LEU A 28 4.26 -12.57 2.98
CA LEU A 28 5.55 -11.98 3.35
C LEU A 28 6.06 -12.48 4.71
N LEU A 29 5.23 -12.46 5.75
CA LEU A 29 5.63 -12.91 7.08
C LEU A 29 6.08 -14.37 7.12
N PRO A 30 5.26 -15.36 6.73
CA PRO A 30 5.66 -16.76 6.78
C PRO A 30 6.86 -17.06 5.87
N ALA A 31 7.06 -16.30 4.78
CA ALA A 31 8.22 -16.45 3.91
C ALA A 31 9.54 -15.96 4.55
N LEU A 32 9.49 -15.06 5.54
CA LEU A 32 10.68 -14.50 6.19
C LEU A 32 11.09 -15.25 7.46
N VAL A 33 10.16 -16.01 8.07
CA VAL A 33 10.44 -16.73 9.33
C VAL A 33 11.62 -17.69 9.15
N GLY A 34 12.59 -17.61 10.06
CA GLY A 34 13.82 -18.43 10.04
C GLY A 34 14.90 -17.93 9.08
N LEU A 35 14.62 -16.93 8.23
CA LEU A 35 15.60 -16.36 7.28
C LEU A 35 16.20 -15.02 7.75
N VAL A 36 15.49 -14.30 8.63
CA VAL A 36 15.89 -12.96 9.08
C VAL A 36 15.84 -12.87 10.61
N PRO A 37 16.56 -11.91 11.23
CA PRO A 37 16.49 -11.68 12.67
C PRO A 37 15.04 -11.43 13.14
N PRO A 38 14.67 -11.87 14.36
CA PRO A 38 13.32 -11.69 14.90
C PRO A 38 12.83 -10.23 14.87
N LYS A 39 13.74 -9.27 15.08
CA LYS A 39 13.44 -7.82 15.00
C LYS A 39 12.85 -7.41 13.64
N ILE A 40 13.33 -8.00 12.54
CA ILE A 40 12.79 -7.74 11.20
C ILE A 40 11.37 -8.31 11.09
N ILE A 41 11.13 -9.52 11.61
CA ILE A 41 9.79 -10.12 11.63
C ILE A 41 8.82 -9.24 12.40
N HIS A 42 9.20 -8.77 13.59
CA HIS A 42 8.36 -7.87 14.39
C HIS A 42 8.08 -6.54 13.67
N CYS A 43 9.08 -5.95 13.02
CA CYS A 43 8.89 -4.72 12.23
C CYS A 43 7.91 -4.91 11.07
N VAL A 44 8.05 -6.01 10.32
CA VAL A 44 7.15 -6.30 9.19
C VAL A 44 5.75 -6.60 9.71
N ARG A 45 5.62 -7.34 10.81
CA ARG A 45 4.34 -7.64 11.45
C ARG A 45 3.61 -6.39 11.89
N SER A 46 4.27 -5.52 12.66
CA SER A 46 3.66 -4.28 13.14
C SER A 46 3.27 -3.36 11.99
N PHE A 47 4.09 -3.26 10.94
CA PHE A 47 3.74 -2.54 9.73
C PHE A 47 2.48 -3.10 9.04
N LEU A 48 2.39 -4.43 8.86
CA LEU A 48 1.21 -5.05 8.25
C LEU A 48 -0.04 -4.86 9.11
N ASN A 49 0.08 -5.01 10.43
CA ASN A 49 -1.02 -4.76 11.37
C ASN A 49 -1.50 -3.31 11.27
N LEU A 50 -0.58 -2.34 11.21
CA LEU A 50 -0.91 -0.93 11.01
C LEU A 50 -1.67 -0.75 9.69
N CYS A 51 -1.21 -1.33 8.58
CA CYS A 51 -1.93 -1.27 7.31
C CYS A 51 -3.34 -1.86 7.41
N TYR A 52 -3.54 -2.94 8.16
CA TYR A 52 -4.89 -3.51 8.36
C TYR A 52 -5.78 -2.59 9.20
N LEU A 53 -5.25 -1.99 10.28
CA LEU A 53 -5.99 -1.03 11.10
C LEU A 53 -6.42 0.18 10.28
N LEU A 54 -5.50 0.76 9.50
CA LEU A 54 -5.76 1.96 8.69
C LEU A 54 -6.80 1.72 7.57
N HIS A 55 -6.97 0.49 7.10
CA HIS A 55 -7.96 0.15 6.07
C HIS A 55 -9.33 -0.27 6.63
N GLN A 56 -9.58 -0.15 7.94
CA GLN A 56 -10.90 -0.46 8.49
C GLN A 56 -11.95 0.56 8.04
N TYR A 57 -13.17 0.09 7.78
CA TYR A 57 -14.26 0.96 7.31
C TYR A 57 -14.71 1.97 8.38
N LEU A 58 -14.69 1.55 9.64
CA LEU A 58 -15.05 2.38 10.80
C LEU A 58 -13.92 2.34 11.82
N HIS A 59 -13.67 3.49 12.44
CA HIS A 59 -12.71 3.63 13.54
C HIS A 59 -13.47 4.09 14.77
N ASP A 60 -13.36 3.34 15.86
CA ASP A 60 -13.73 3.78 17.19
C ASP A 60 -12.48 4.26 17.95
N ASN A 61 -12.66 4.79 19.17
CA ASN A 61 -11.55 5.25 19.99
C ASN A 61 -10.53 4.12 20.26
N ASN A 62 -11.00 2.88 20.46
CA ASN A 62 -10.13 1.73 20.66
C ASN A 62 -9.24 1.46 19.43
N ASN A 63 -9.77 1.62 18.21
CA ASN A 63 -9.01 1.45 16.98
C ASN A 63 -7.98 2.56 16.81
N LEU A 64 -8.30 3.79 17.20
CA LEU A 64 -7.33 4.91 17.19
C LEU A 64 -6.18 4.65 18.17
N ASP A 65 -6.47 4.22 19.39
CA ASP A 65 -5.44 3.86 20.37
C ASP A 65 -4.55 2.71 19.86
N LYS A 66 -5.15 1.71 19.20
CA LYS A 66 -4.42 0.60 18.56
C LYS A 66 -3.53 1.09 17.42
N ILE A 67 -3.95 2.08 16.63
CA ILE A 67 -3.15 2.65 15.55
C ILE A 67 -1.88 3.26 16.14
N ASP A 68 -2.00 4.10 17.17
CA ASP A 68 -0.85 4.75 17.80
C ASP A 68 0.08 3.73 18.46
N ALA A 69 -0.47 2.75 19.18
CA ALA A 69 0.33 1.68 19.80
C ALA A 69 1.08 0.84 18.75
N THR A 70 0.42 0.48 17.65
CA THR A 70 1.02 -0.32 16.57
C THR A 70 2.06 0.50 15.81
N LEU A 71 1.84 1.80 15.63
CA LEU A 71 2.82 2.71 15.03
C LEU A 71 4.07 2.84 15.90
N ALA A 72 3.90 2.95 17.22
CA ALA A 72 5.02 2.97 18.17
C ALA A 72 5.81 1.65 18.12
N GLU A 73 5.14 0.50 18.07
CA GLU A 73 5.78 -0.82 17.90
C GLU A 73 6.57 -0.89 16.58
N TYR A 74 5.99 -0.37 15.49
CA TYR A 74 6.67 -0.27 14.19
C TYR A 74 7.94 0.58 14.26
N TYR A 75 7.87 1.77 14.86
CA TYR A 75 9.04 2.65 15.01
C TYR A 75 10.12 2.04 15.90
N HIS A 76 9.72 1.36 16.98
CA HIS A 76 10.66 0.66 17.85
C HIS A 76 11.46 -0.41 17.09
N HIS A 77 10.81 -1.22 16.27
CA HIS A 77 11.48 -2.30 15.55
C HIS A 77 12.17 -1.86 14.25
N HIS A 78 11.67 -0.83 13.56
CA HIS A 78 12.33 -0.37 12.33
C HIS A 78 13.74 0.17 12.60
N GLU A 79 14.00 0.62 13.82
CA GLU A 79 15.27 1.24 14.19
C GLU A 79 16.44 0.27 14.03
N PHE A 80 16.14 -1.03 14.07
CA PHE A 80 17.09 -2.08 13.73
C PHE A 80 17.72 -1.88 12.34
N PHE A 81 16.98 -1.40 11.34
CA PHE A 81 17.53 -1.15 10.00
C PHE A 81 18.57 -0.02 10.00
N ARG A 82 18.41 0.99 10.86
CA ARG A 82 19.43 2.02 11.04
C ARG A 82 20.66 1.45 11.76
N GLN A 83 20.44 0.69 12.83
CA GLN A 83 21.52 0.05 13.60
C GLN A 83 22.34 -0.94 12.77
N ALA A 84 21.68 -1.68 11.87
CA ALA A 84 22.32 -2.63 10.96
C ALA A 84 23.01 -1.94 9.76
N GLY A 85 23.02 -0.60 9.69
CA GLY A 85 23.65 0.15 8.60
C GLY A 85 22.89 0.12 7.28
N VAL A 86 21.66 -0.43 7.24
CA VAL A 86 20.82 -0.49 6.03
C VAL A 86 20.27 0.89 5.67
N CYS A 87 19.91 1.70 6.67
CA CYS A 87 19.40 3.06 6.49
C CYS A 87 20.15 4.06 7.40
N PRO A 88 21.45 4.31 7.16
CA PRO A 88 22.29 5.10 8.06
C PRO A 88 21.82 6.56 8.19
N ASN A 89 21.24 7.11 7.13
CA ASN A 89 20.75 8.48 7.04
C ASN A 89 19.29 8.65 7.54
N GLY A 90 18.75 7.64 8.21
CA GLY A 90 17.37 7.59 8.69
C GLY A 90 16.34 7.25 7.61
N PHE A 91 15.06 7.37 7.98
CA PHE A 91 13.91 7.06 7.14
C PHE A 91 13.39 8.37 6.50
N ARG A 92 13.60 8.53 5.18
CA ARG A 92 13.25 9.74 4.42
C ARG A 92 12.09 9.53 3.44
N GLN A 93 11.50 8.35 3.45
CA GLN A 93 10.45 7.95 2.53
C GLN A 93 9.16 8.69 2.87
N PRO A 94 8.58 9.51 1.97
CA PRO A 94 7.38 10.29 2.26
C PRO A 94 6.21 9.44 2.77
N ARG A 95 6.07 8.21 2.25
CA ARG A 95 5.03 7.26 2.68
C ARG A 95 5.23 6.76 4.11
N GLN A 96 6.47 6.63 4.58
CA GLN A 96 6.74 6.24 5.98
C GLN A 96 6.48 7.42 6.91
N HIS A 97 6.87 8.64 6.52
CA HIS A 97 6.55 9.85 7.28
C HIS A 97 5.03 10.05 7.42
N ALA A 98 4.28 9.80 6.35
CA ALA A 98 2.82 9.90 6.35
C ALA A 98 2.14 9.02 7.41
N LEU A 99 2.76 7.91 7.84
CA LEU A 99 2.20 7.00 8.84
C LEU A 99 1.87 7.71 10.16
N GLY A 100 2.70 8.67 10.57
CA GLY A 100 2.50 9.46 11.79
C GLY A 100 1.32 10.42 11.76
N HIS A 101 0.73 10.67 10.58
CA HIS A 101 -0.39 11.60 10.45
C HIS A 101 -1.75 10.90 10.37
N TYR A 102 -1.80 9.58 10.18
CA TYR A 102 -3.06 8.90 9.90
C TYR A 102 -4.07 8.97 11.04
N GLN A 103 -3.66 8.80 12.31
CA GLN A 103 -4.59 8.88 13.44
C GLN A 103 -5.31 10.24 13.46
N ARG A 104 -4.55 11.32 13.31
CA ARG A 104 -5.10 12.68 13.27
C ARG A 104 -6.01 12.88 12.07
N LEU A 105 -5.59 12.41 10.89
CA LEU A 105 -6.38 12.52 9.67
C LEU A 105 -7.68 11.73 9.76
N ILE A 106 -7.66 10.53 10.36
CA ILE A 106 -8.87 9.72 10.58
C ILE A 106 -9.83 10.43 11.53
N THR A 107 -9.31 11.06 12.59
CA THR A 107 -10.13 11.82 13.54
C THR A 107 -10.81 13.02 12.88
N LEU A 108 -10.12 13.69 11.95
CA LEU A 108 -10.63 14.90 11.29
C LEU A 108 -11.55 14.61 10.09
N PHE A 109 -11.26 13.55 9.34
CA PHE A 109 -11.86 13.32 8.01
C PHE A 109 -12.55 11.95 7.88
N GLY A 110 -12.50 11.11 8.92
CA GLY A 110 -13.01 9.74 8.88
C GLY A 110 -12.04 8.75 8.25
N SER A 111 -12.52 7.51 8.03
CA SER A 111 -11.71 6.45 7.42
C SER A 111 -11.14 6.88 6.07
N PRO A 112 -9.87 6.55 5.76
CA PRO A 112 -9.28 6.85 4.45
C PRO A 112 -9.93 6.08 3.30
N ASN A 113 -10.76 5.08 3.62
CA ASN A 113 -11.54 4.33 2.65
C ASN A 113 -12.53 5.26 1.93
N GLY A 114 -12.38 5.40 0.62
CA GLY A 114 -13.26 6.23 -0.22
C GLY A 114 -12.61 7.50 -0.77
N LEU A 115 -11.41 7.87 -0.30
CA LEU A 115 -10.63 9.01 -0.81
C LEU A 115 -9.41 8.58 -1.63
N CYS A 116 -9.30 7.30 -1.96
CA CYS A 116 -8.18 6.76 -2.70
C CYS A 116 -8.28 7.08 -4.21
N SER A 117 -7.12 7.35 -4.84
CA SER A 117 -7.01 7.49 -6.28
C SER A 117 -7.46 6.25 -7.07
N SER A 118 -7.66 5.10 -6.42
CA SER A 118 -8.22 3.91 -7.07
C SER A 118 -9.60 4.15 -7.68
N ILE A 119 -10.41 5.03 -7.10
CA ILE A 119 -11.75 5.35 -7.62
C ILE A 119 -11.64 6.09 -8.96
N THR A 120 -10.80 7.12 -9.00
CA THR A 120 -10.57 7.90 -10.21
C THR A 120 -9.79 7.10 -11.26
N GLU A 121 -8.81 6.28 -10.86
CA GLU A 121 -8.08 5.35 -11.74
C GLU A 121 -9.04 4.33 -12.36
N SER A 122 -9.96 3.75 -11.59
CA SER A 122 -10.96 2.80 -12.11
C SER A 122 -11.85 3.44 -13.17
N ARG A 123 -12.33 4.67 -12.92
CA ARG A 123 -13.08 5.43 -13.94
C ARG A 123 -12.23 5.81 -15.13
N HIS A 124 -10.96 6.18 -14.93
CA HIS A 124 -10.04 6.49 -16.02
C HIS A 124 -9.79 5.29 -16.94
N ILE A 125 -9.77 4.05 -16.40
CA ILE A 125 -9.70 2.85 -17.23
C ILE A 125 -10.89 2.77 -18.18
N THR A 126 -12.12 2.85 -17.66
CA THR A 126 -13.33 2.69 -18.46
C THR A 126 -13.60 3.88 -19.39
N ALA A 127 -13.33 5.10 -18.92
CA ALA A 127 -13.64 6.32 -19.65
C ALA A 127 -12.54 6.71 -20.64
N VAL A 128 -11.28 6.35 -20.40
CA VAL A 128 -10.16 6.83 -21.23
C VAL A 128 -9.39 5.68 -21.84
N LYS A 129 -8.84 4.76 -21.03
CA LYS A 129 -7.92 3.73 -21.53
C LYS A 129 -8.60 2.73 -22.47
N GLU A 130 -9.80 2.26 -22.13
CA GLU A 130 -10.56 1.30 -22.95
C GLU A 130 -11.01 1.91 -24.30
N PRO A 131 -11.66 3.09 -24.34
CA PRO A 131 -11.97 3.75 -25.61
C PRO A 131 -10.72 4.04 -26.44
N TYR A 132 -9.66 4.59 -25.84
CA TYR A 132 -8.40 4.86 -26.55
C TYR A 132 -7.82 3.61 -27.24
N ARG A 133 -7.91 2.44 -26.60
CA ARG A 133 -7.45 1.16 -27.19
C ARG A 133 -8.29 0.70 -28.38
N ARG A 134 -9.59 1.00 -28.38
CA ARG A 134 -10.55 0.59 -29.42
C ARG A 134 -10.58 1.53 -30.63
N LEU A 135 -10.16 2.78 -30.43
CA LEU A 135 -10.17 3.81 -31.46
C LEU A 135 -8.93 3.77 -32.36
N ASN A 136 -9.01 4.44 -33.50
CA ASN A 136 -7.90 4.55 -34.46
C ASN A 136 -6.73 5.43 -33.99
N ARG A 137 -6.83 6.00 -32.77
CA ARG A 137 -5.83 6.85 -32.09
C ARG A 137 -5.54 8.20 -32.75
N TRP A 138 -6.18 8.52 -33.87
CA TRP A 138 -6.09 9.83 -34.51
C TRP A 138 -7.11 10.79 -33.88
N ASN A 139 -6.72 11.98 -33.42
CA ASN A 139 -7.61 12.89 -32.67
C ASN A 139 -8.39 12.18 -31.55
N ALA A 140 -7.70 11.32 -30.80
CA ALA A 140 -8.31 10.39 -29.86
C ALA A 140 -9.14 11.07 -28.76
N VAL A 141 -8.74 12.26 -28.29
CA VAL A 141 -9.48 12.97 -27.21
C VAL A 141 -10.91 13.28 -27.61
N SER A 142 -11.13 13.83 -28.81
CA SER A 142 -12.48 14.13 -29.31
C SER A 142 -13.30 12.86 -29.50
N GLN A 143 -12.68 11.79 -29.99
CA GLN A 143 -13.35 10.50 -30.16
C GLN A 143 -13.71 9.85 -28.81
N ILE A 144 -12.82 9.93 -27.81
CA ILE A 144 -13.08 9.46 -26.44
C ILE A 144 -14.24 10.25 -25.82
N ALA A 145 -14.28 11.57 -26.01
CA ALA A 145 -15.35 12.42 -25.50
C ALA A 145 -16.72 12.02 -26.08
N ILE A 146 -16.79 11.77 -27.40
CA ILE A 146 -18.01 11.28 -28.06
C ILE A 146 -18.40 9.87 -27.57
N THR A 147 -17.42 8.99 -27.33
CA THR A 147 -17.68 7.60 -26.91
C THR A 147 -18.24 7.50 -25.47
N ASN A 148 -18.02 8.51 -24.63
CA ASN A 148 -18.46 8.54 -23.23
C ASN A 148 -19.75 9.34 -22.98
N GLN A 149 -20.42 9.84 -24.02
CA GLN A 149 -21.75 10.44 -23.92
C GLN A 149 -22.80 9.37 -23.62
#